data_AF-A0A2R6CI56-F1
#
_entry.id   AF-A0A2R6CI56-F1
#
_cell.length_a   1.000
_cell.length_b   1.000
_cell.length_c   1.000
_cell.angle_alpha   90.00
_cell.angle_beta   90.00
_cell.angle_gamma   90.00
#
_symmetry.space_group_name_H-M   'P 1'
#
loop_
_entity.id
_entity.type
_entity.pdbx_description
1 polymer ?
#
loop_
_entity_poly.entity_id
_entity_poly.type
_entity_poly.pdbx_seq_one_letter_code
_entity_poly.pdbx_strand_id
1 'polypeptide(L)'
;PYLYRGGVYSVTVDHPHGTSRQGDLVTYLDGATGEVFREVQFKEVSEVPTEDPRTNRSDGLYVAVNRTHPGGPLSVRVRSNATGDPVDASVSIDGQPVGSTGSDGRLWTVAPSRGFTVGVRSGGSNVTVGPMLPYAAG
;
A
#
# COMPACT_ATOMS: atom_id res chain seq x y z
N PRO A 1 -23.53 38.45 28.10
CA PRO A 1 -22.24 38.12 27.44
C PRO A 1 -22.19 36.62 27.21
N TYR A 2 -22.12 36.16 25.96
CA TYR A 2 -21.94 34.73 25.67
C TYR A 2 -20.48 34.38 25.96
N LEU A 3 -20.24 33.65 27.05
CA LEU A 3 -18.91 33.11 27.36
C LEU A 3 -18.77 31.79 26.60
N TYR A 4 -17.92 31.76 25.57
CA TYR A 4 -17.53 30.49 24.94
C TYR A 4 -16.49 29.83 25.85
N ARG A 5 -16.89 28.83 26.65
CA ARG A 5 -15.94 27.93 27.32
C ARG A 5 -15.43 26.94 26.28
N GLY A 6 -14.37 27.32 25.57
CA GLY A 6 -13.61 26.40 24.72
C GLY A 6 -12.28 26.08 25.38
N GLY A 7 -12.05 24.82 25.70
CA GLY A 7 -10.72 24.30 26.03
C GLY A 7 -10.14 23.57 24.83
N VAL A 8 -8.81 23.49 24.72
CA VAL A 8 -8.16 22.55 23.79
C VAL A 8 -7.52 21.46 24.62
N TYR A 9 -7.81 20.22 24.29
CA TYR A 9 -7.20 19.06 24.94
C TYR A 9 -6.31 18.33 23.94
N SER A 10 -5.16 17.84 24.41
CA SER A 10 -4.30 16.95 23.63
C SER A 10 -4.27 15.58 24.28
N VAL A 11 -4.50 14.55 23.47
CA VAL A 11 -4.26 13.15 23.85
C VAL A 11 -3.03 12.67 23.09
N THR A 12 -2.13 12.02 23.81
CA THR A 12 -0.88 11.49 23.27
C THR A 12 -0.86 10.00 23.55
N VAL A 13 -0.70 9.21 22.49
CA VAL A 13 -0.74 7.75 22.56
C VAL A 13 0.44 7.21 21.75
N ASP A 14 1.00 6.10 22.23
CA ASP A 14 1.92 5.28 21.46
C ASP A 14 1.11 4.33 20.57
N HIS A 15 1.31 4.41 19.27
CA HIS A 15 0.62 3.60 18.28
C HIS A 15 1.55 2.51 17.72
N PRO A 16 1.02 1.31 17.39
CA PRO A 16 1.84 0.17 16.97
C PRO A 16 2.71 0.34 15.70
N HIS A 17 2.49 1.38 14.90
CA HIS A 17 3.30 1.68 13.70
C HIS A 17 4.04 3.01 13.84
N GLY A 18 4.09 3.52 15.06
CA GLY A 18 4.75 4.75 15.40
C GLY A 18 6.26 4.61 15.46
N THR A 19 6.94 5.74 15.58
CA THR A 19 8.38 5.71 15.85
C THR A 19 8.66 5.24 17.28
N SER A 20 9.89 4.83 17.56
CA SER A 20 10.40 4.55 18.92
C SER A 20 10.29 5.74 19.91
N ARG A 21 9.75 6.89 19.48
CA ARG A 21 9.47 8.06 20.32
C ARG A 21 8.10 7.90 20.98
N GLN A 22 8.03 8.18 22.28
CA GLN A 22 6.74 8.31 22.97
C GLN A 22 5.90 9.40 22.31
N GLY A 23 4.61 9.12 22.10
CA GLY A 23 3.65 10.05 21.53
C GLY A 23 3.71 10.16 20.01
N ASP A 24 3.74 9.03 19.32
CA ASP A 24 3.71 8.98 17.87
C ASP A 24 2.34 9.34 17.25
N LEU A 25 1.28 9.41 18.06
CA LEU A 25 -0.04 9.92 17.70
C LEU A 25 -0.44 11.02 18.69
N VAL A 26 -0.65 12.23 18.17
CA VAL A 26 -1.15 13.37 18.93
C VAL A 26 -2.46 13.85 18.34
N THR A 27 -3.53 13.75 19.12
CA THR A 27 -4.88 14.20 18.74
C THR A 27 -5.27 15.42 19.54
N TYR A 28 -5.76 16.47 18.87
CA TYR A 28 -6.28 17.68 19.49
C TYR A 28 -7.80 17.72 19.39
N LEU A 29 -8.45 17.89 20.55
CA LEU A 29 -9.90 17.92 20.69
C LEU A 29 -10.39 19.32 21.04
N ASP A 30 -11.49 19.73 20.43
CA ASP A 30 -12.23 20.92 20.83
C ASP A 30 -13.05 20.58 22.08
N GLY A 31 -12.78 21.25 23.20
CA GLY A 31 -13.42 21.01 24.49
C GLY A 31 -14.90 21.39 24.54
N ALA A 32 -15.41 22.16 23.58
CA ALA A 32 -16.83 22.49 23.49
C ALA A 32 -17.64 21.39 22.79
N THR A 33 -17.04 20.66 21.84
CA THR A 33 -17.73 19.68 20.99
C THR A 33 -17.30 18.24 21.26
N GLY A 34 -16.09 18.04 21.80
CA GLY A 34 -15.43 16.73 21.89
C GLY A 34 -14.87 16.24 20.55
N GLU A 35 -15.00 17.01 19.47
CA GLU A 35 -14.57 16.62 18.13
C GLU A 35 -13.06 16.80 17.96
N VAL A 36 -12.47 15.91 17.14
CA VAL A 36 -11.08 16.03 16.71
C VAL A 36 -11.00 17.06 15.60
N PHE A 37 -10.19 18.11 15.79
CA PHE A 37 -9.95 19.11 14.76
C PHE A 37 -8.53 19.07 14.18
N ARG A 38 -7.61 18.35 14.84
CA ARG A 38 -6.23 18.17 14.35
C ARG A 38 -5.62 16.88 14.87
N GLU A 39 -4.83 16.25 14.02
CA GLU A 39 -4.03 15.07 14.35
C GLU A 39 -2.61 15.20 13.78
N VAL A 40 -1.62 14.69 14.50
CA VAL A 40 -0.23 14.57 14.05
C VAL A 40 0.24 13.14 14.30
N GLN A 41 0.85 12.52 13.28
CA GLN A 41 1.38 11.16 13.36
C GLN A 41 2.85 11.11 12.96
N PHE A 42 3.65 10.35 13.70
CA PHE A 42 5.05 10.02 13.41
C PHE A 42 5.17 8.51 13.23
N LYS A 43 5.30 8.02 11.99
CA LYS A 43 5.37 6.59 11.71
C LYS A 43 6.78 6.15 11.31
N GLU A 44 7.19 4.98 11.78
CA GLU A 44 8.39 4.31 11.24
C GLU A 44 8.02 3.58 9.96
N VAL A 45 8.74 3.86 8.86
CA VAL A 45 8.43 3.28 7.54
C VAL A 45 8.48 1.75 7.56
N SER A 46 9.35 1.16 8.41
CA SER A 46 9.46 -0.29 8.62
C SER A 46 8.29 -0.91 9.40
N GLU A 47 7.61 -0.12 10.23
CA GLU A 47 6.52 -0.57 11.11
C GLU A 47 5.14 -0.33 10.48
N VAL A 48 5.07 0.49 9.41
CA VAL A 48 3.85 0.64 8.61
C VAL A 48 3.54 -0.71 7.95
N PRO A 49 2.36 -1.31 8.21
CA PRO A 49 2.01 -2.61 7.64
C PRO A 49 2.09 -2.55 6.13
N THR A 50 2.94 -3.40 5.56
CA THR A 50 2.87 -3.78 4.14
C THR A 50 2.34 -5.19 4.09
N GLU A 51 1.42 -5.49 3.18
CA GLU A 51 1.04 -6.88 2.94
C GLU A 51 2.24 -7.63 2.37
N ASP A 52 2.39 -8.91 2.77
CA ASP A 52 3.36 -9.79 2.12
C ASP A 52 3.13 -9.78 0.61
N PRO A 53 4.19 -9.64 -0.21
CA PRO A 53 4.04 -9.64 -1.65
C PRO A 53 3.34 -10.92 -2.11
N ARG A 54 2.27 -10.78 -2.89
CA ARG A 54 1.73 -11.92 -3.63
C ARG A 54 2.67 -12.23 -4.78
N THR A 55 3.05 -13.49 -4.91
CA THR A 55 4.01 -13.91 -5.94
C THR A 55 3.43 -15.02 -6.79
N ASN A 56 3.86 -15.07 -8.05
CA ASN A 56 3.64 -16.20 -8.93
C ASN A 56 4.92 -16.47 -9.71
N ARG A 57 5.31 -17.74 -9.79
CA ARG A 57 6.45 -18.23 -10.56
C ARG A 57 5.96 -19.24 -11.59
N SER A 58 5.69 -18.77 -12.80
CA SER A 58 5.21 -19.61 -13.90
C SER A 58 5.69 -19.04 -15.24
N ASP A 59 5.65 -19.86 -16.29
CA ASP A 59 5.89 -19.43 -17.66
C ASP A 59 7.20 -18.64 -17.89
N GLY A 60 8.26 -19.08 -17.20
CA GLY A 60 9.58 -18.46 -17.27
C GLY A 60 9.75 -17.15 -16.48
N LEU A 61 8.71 -16.66 -15.82
CA LEU A 61 8.74 -15.41 -15.06
C LEU A 61 8.49 -15.62 -13.55
N TYR A 62 9.11 -14.77 -12.74
CA TYR A 62 8.77 -14.53 -11.35
C TYR A 62 8.16 -13.14 -11.25
N VAL A 63 6.89 -13.09 -10.84
CA VAL A 63 6.13 -11.85 -10.64
C VAL A 63 5.88 -11.69 -9.15
N ALA A 64 6.21 -10.51 -8.62
CA ALA A 64 5.91 -10.11 -7.25
C ALA A 64 5.06 -8.83 -7.27
N VAL A 65 3.91 -8.88 -6.61
CA VAL A 65 2.96 -7.78 -6.47
C VAL A 65 2.90 -7.39 -5.00
N ASN A 66 3.36 -6.18 -4.68
CA ASN A 66 3.33 -5.63 -3.33
C ASN A 66 2.40 -4.42 -3.30
N ARG A 67 1.45 -4.42 -2.36
CA ARG A 67 0.48 -3.35 -2.13
C ARG A 67 0.64 -2.87 -0.69
N THR A 68 0.63 -1.57 -0.48
CA THR A 68 0.66 -0.98 0.87
C THR A 68 -0.67 -1.18 1.60
N HIS A 69 -1.79 -0.78 0.98
CA HIS A 69 -3.15 -0.96 1.47
C HIS A 69 -4.14 -0.88 0.29
N PRO A 70 -5.43 -1.27 0.45
CA PRO A 70 -6.44 -1.05 -0.59
C PRO A 70 -6.48 0.41 -1.05
N GLY A 71 -6.46 0.66 -2.36
CA GLY A 71 -6.41 2.01 -2.92
C GLY A 71 -5.04 2.70 -2.90
N GLY A 72 -4.04 2.09 -2.26
CA GLY A 72 -2.69 2.65 -2.11
C GLY A 72 -1.74 2.31 -3.27
N PRO A 73 -0.48 2.75 -3.17
CA PRO A 73 0.57 2.36 -4.10
C PRO A 73 0.70 0.83 -4.29
N LEU A 74 0.90 0.42 -5.54
CA LEU A 74 1.09 -0.94 -5.99
C LEU A 74 2.41 -1.05 -6.75
N SER A 75 3.32 -1.92 -6.31
CA SER A 75 4.53 -2.28 -7.05
C SER A 75 4.33 -3.64 -7.71
N VAL A 76 4.55 -3.72 -9.02
CA VAL A 76 4.67 -4.96 -9.77
C VAL A 76 6.12 -5.13 -10.22
N ARG A 77 6.79 -6.18 -9.75
CA ARG A 77 8.17 -6.51 -10.13
C ARG A 77 8.20 -7.83 -10.90
N VAL A 78 8.92 -7.85 -12.02
CA VAL A 78 9.02 -9.02 -12.91
C VAL A 78 10.49 -9.36 -13.14
N ARG A 79 10.83 -10.64 -12.95
CA ARG A 79 12.17 -11.18 -13.19
C ARG A 79 12.11 -12.47 -13.99
N SER A 80 13.16 -12.77 -14.74
CA SER A 80 13.36 -14.06 -15.38
C SER A 80 13.58 -15.16 -14.34
N ASN A 81 12.93 -16.32 -14.49
CA ASN A 81 13.19 -17.48 -13.63
C ASN A 81 14.55 -18.12 -13.88
N ALA A 82 15.03 -18.04 -15.13
CA ALA A 82 16.27 -18.68 -15.54
C ALA A 82 17.50 -17.89 -15.07
N THR A 83 17.46 -16.56 -15.20
CA THR A 83 18.62 -15.70 -14.93
C THR A 83 18.46 -14.84 -13.68
N GLY A 84 17.23 -14.59 -13.25
CA GLY A 84 16.94 -13.59 -12.23
C GLY A 84 17.01 -12.15 -12.75
N ASP A 85 17.24 -11.90 -14.04
CA ASP A 85 17.33 -10.52 -14.52
C ASP A 85 15.96 -9.83 -14.53
N PRO A 86 15.91 -8.49 -14.39
CA PRO A 86 14.69 -7.73 -14.60
C PRO A 86 14.13 -7.93 -16.01
N VAL A 87 12.81 -7.95 -16.14
CA VAL A 87 12.12 -8.11 -17.43
C VAL A 87 11.18 -6.94 -17.67
N ASP A 88 11.27 -6.34 -18.85
CA ASP A 88 10.27 -5.40 -19.34
C ASP A 88 9.03 -6.17 -19.81
N ALA A 89 7.91 -5.93 -19.14
CA ALA A 89 6.68 -6.67 -19.29
C ALA A 89 5.47 -5.73 -19.17
N SER A 90 4.50 -5.93 -20.06
CA SER A 90 3.22 -5.22 -19.99
C SER A 90 2.40 -5.71 -18.81
N VAL A 91 1.84 -4.78 -18.04
CA VAL A 91 1.07 -5.04 -16.83
C VAL A 91 -0.39 -4.62 -17.04
N SER A 92 -1.31 -5.43 -16.54
CA SER A 92 -2.74 -5.16 -16.53
C SER A 92 -3.35 -5.46 -15.16
N ILE A 93 -4.40 -4.72 -14.80
CA ILE A 93 -5.21 -4.94 -13.60
C ILE A 93 -6.63 -5.26 -14.06
N ASP A 94 -7.14 -6.44 -13.69
CA ASP A 94 -8.43 -6.98 -14.18
C ASP A 94 -8.57 -6.89 -15.72
N GLY A 95 -7.47 -7.18 -16.42
CA GLY A 95 -7.40 -7.11 -17.88
C GLY A 95 -7.24 -5.70 -18.46
N GLN A 96 -7.34 -4.63 -17.67
CA GLN A 96 -7.10 -3.26 -18.12
C GLN A 96 -5.60 -2.93 -18.09
N PRO A 97 -4.97 -2.53 -19.21
CA PRO A 97 -3.56 -2.16 -19.24
C PRO A 97 -3.25 -0.96 -18.33
N VAL A 98 -2.16 -1.04 -17.56
CA VAL A 98 -1.74 0.04 -16.64
C VAL A 98 -0.31 0.53 -16.88
N GLY A 99 0.46 -0.13 -17.74
CA GLY A 99 1.81 0.28 -18.11
C GLY A 99 2.75 -0.89 -18.39
N SER A 100 4.05 -0.61 -18.44
CA SER A 100 5.12 -1.59 -18.57
C SER A 100 6.11 -1.46 -17.43
N THR A 101 6.78 -2.54 -17.07
CA THR A 101 7.81 -2.55 -16.01
C THR A 101 9.14 -1.91 -16.41
N GLY A 102 9.40 -1.69 -17.70
CA GLY A 102 10.62 -1.04 -18.16
C GLY A 102 11.89 -1.85 -17.87
N SER A 103 13.05 -1.21 -18.06
CA SER A 103 14.36 -1.87 -17.99
C SER A 103 14.77 -2.33 -16.59
N ASP A 104 14.22 -1.74 -15.53
CA ASP A 104 14.48 -2.15 -14.14
C ASP A 104 13.48 -3.23 -13.65
N GLY A 105 12.56 -3.66 -14.51
CA GLY A 105 11.59 -4.71 -14.25
C GLY A 105 10.60 -4.35 -13.15
N ARG A 106 10.30 -3.06 -12.94
CA ARG A 106 9.34 -2.61 -11.94
C ARG A 106 8.37 -1.55 -12.49
N LEU A 107 7.08 -1.76 -12.26
CA LEU A 107 6.04 -0.76 -12.44
C LEU A 107 5.46 -0.35 -11.09
N TRP A 108 5.36 0.96 -10.85
CA TRP A 108 4.54 1.53 -9.78
C TRP A 108 3.24 2.05 -10.36
N THR A 109 2.13 1.73 -9.70
CA THR A 109 0.78 2.19 -10.06
C THR A 109 -0.09 2.30 -8.80
N VAL A 110 -1.38 2.57 -8.97
CA VAL A 110 -2.36 2.64 -7.87
C VAL A 110 -3.18 1.36 -7.86
N ALA A 111 -3.28 0.72 -6.69
CA ALA A 111 -4.12 -0.46 -6.50
C ALA A 111 -5.61 -0.08 -6.50
N PRO A 112 -6.49 -0.92 -7.05
CA PRO A 112 -7.91 -0.85 -6.72
C PRO A 112 -8.16 -0.97 -5.21
N SER A 113 -9.22 -0.34 -4.72
CA SER A 113 -9.70 -0.49 -3.34
C SER A 113 -10.49 -1.79 -3.09
N ARG A 114 -10.91 -2.46 -4.18
CA ARG A 114 -11.61 -3.75 -4.18
C ARG A 114 -10.66 -4.91 -4.47
N GLY A 115 -11.18 -6.14 -4.50
CA GLY A 115 -10.41 -7.29 -4.96
C GLY A 115 -10.05 -7.19 -6.44
N PHE A 116 -8.83 -7.57 -6.82
CA PHE A 116 -8.33 -7.49 -8.20
C PHE A 116 -7.27 -8.56 -8.53
N THR A 117 -7.00 -8.77 -9.81
CA THR A 117 -5.91 -9.61 -10.32
C THR A 117 -4.91 -8.79 -11.14
N VAL A 118 -3.65 -9.18 -11.13
CA VAL A 118 -2.59 -8.57 -11.93
C VAL A 118 -2.15 -9.55 -13.01
N GLY A 119 -2.28 -9.16 -14.28
CA GLY A 119 -1.77 -9.90 -15.43
C GLY A 119 -0.48 -9.28 -15.96
N VAL A 120 0.52 -10.11 -16.23
CA VAL A 120 1.83 -9.73 -16.75
C VAL A 120 2.13 -10.49 -18.03
N ARG A 121 2.52 -9.77 -19.09
CA ARG A 121 2.89 -10.35 -20.39
C ARG A 121 4.25 -9.87 -20.86
N SER A 122 5.09 -10.79 -21.34
CA SER A 122 6.36 -10.47 -22.01
C SER A 122 6.68 -11.53 -23.05
N GLY A 123 6.79 -11.15 -24.32
CA GLY A 123 6.92 -12.11 -25.42
C GLY A 123 5.75 -13.10 -25.45
N GLY A 124 6.05 -14.40 -25.40
CA GLY A 124 5.05 -15.47 -25.31
C GLY A 124 4.54 -15.76 -23.89
N SER A 125 5.17 -15.18 -22.86
CA SER A 125 4.85 -15.49 -21.48
C SER A 125 3.64 -14.71 -20.96
N ASN A 126 2.79 -15.37 -20.17
CA ASN A 126 1.62 -14.77 -19.51
C ASN A 126 1.45 -15.29 -18.07
N VAL A 127 1.56 -14.40 -17.09
CA VAL A 127 1.45 -14.74 -15.66
C VAL A 127 0.35 -13.91 -15.01
N THR A 128 -0.47 -14.55 -14.17
CA THR A 128 -1.50 -13.87 -13.37
C THR A 128 -1.19 -14.02 -11.89
N VAL A 129 -1.29 -12.93 -11.13
CA VAL A 129 -1.13 -12.89 -9.67
C VAL A 129 -2.45 -12.44 -9.03
N GLY A 130 -2.91 -13.14 -8.00
CA GLY A 130 -4.09 -12.77 -7.23
C GLY A 130 -5.10 -13.92 -7.08
N PRO A 131 -6.33 -13.61 -6.60
CA PRO A 131 -6.81 -12.26 -6.31
C PRO A 131 -6.09 -11.60 -5.12
N MET A 132 -5.81 -10.31 -5.25
CA MET A 132 -5.45 -9.42 -4.15
C MET A 132 -6.76 -9.04 -3.45
N LEU A 133 -7.03 -9.54 -2.25
CA LEU A 133 -8.27 -9.28 -1.53
C LEU A 133 -8.17 -7.98 -0.72
N PRO A 134 -9.26 -7.21 -0.51
CA PRO A 134 -9.27 -6.15 0.51
C PRO A 134 -9.12 -6.77 1.91
N TYR A 135 -8.70 -5.96 2.89
CA TYR A 135 -8.61 -6.42 4.27
C TYR A 135 -9.97 -6.95 4.73
N ALA A 136 -10.00 -8.13 5.35
CA ALA A 136 -11.20 -8.61 6.02
C ALA A 136 -11.43 -7.71 7.23
N ALA A 137 -12.51 -6.92 7.24
CA ALA A 137 -12.91 -6.20 8.44
C ALA A 137 -13.12 -7.24 9.55
N GLY A 138 -12.16 -7.29 10.49
CA GLY A 138 -12.25 -8.05 11.73
C GLY A 138 -12.88 -7.21 12.82
#